data_AF-A0A803MI36-F1
#
_entry.id   AF-A0A803MI36-F1
#
_cell.length_a   1.000
_cell.length_b   1.000
_cell.length_c   1.000
_cell.angle_alpha   90.00
_cell.angle_beta   90.00
_cell.angle_gamma   90.00
#
_symmetry.space_group_name_H-M   'P 1'
#
loop_
_entity.id
_entity.type
_entity.pdbx_description
1 polymer ?
#
loop_
_entity_poly.entity_id
_entity_poly.type
_entity_poly.pdbx_seq_one_letter_code
_entity_poly.pdbx_strand_id
1 'polypeptide(L)'
;MVVVVKMKKLADYKQVFDHFLSAFPPSCFVIPFEDLKRRDFICNYLQLDYFQCLILDKKGTDMKKNILLHGNRFVGDYGADAFPFTDEKLQELQADEEPRWKTCSTNNLVGLLRCKLSDVLKKTNAEDGCGTVTISDLNNKDFVGLFLCIKGDLIPKLKEVYQHCKTHHKSFEILLVYMPMLDSLDPQNYKLFVDNQLQKHNLSLWYMPFDNSVSRKLYRLVCPLEDELIILGTQDGSIDPYGREVLITFGINAYPFTRKELVQREVNKFKELTLETLLVYESQSYLLKGNTKIPVADLRGKNVLLWMSSLSPKLSEVMPWLVCPFIADHSASIEKKLFPDGGMHGYDALVEFGTDGLVCSFTADEELLDIGVDESGKIPFGRSNLRRSAIKNLHPWIPIAFCVVECHFLLLNRSYGQFLILGTELVAYRVVQRLQLELEMIGILISRMENWKRVLIK
;
A
#
# COMPACT_ATOMS: atom_id res chain seq x y z
N MET A 1 33.06 3.41 -26.59
CA MET A 1 31.92 4.35 -26.68
C MET A 1 32.40 5.63 -27.34
N VAL A 2 31.61 6.23 -28.24
CA VAL A 2 31.91 7.54 -28.83
C VAL A 2 30.89 8.53 -28.28
N VAL A 3 31.36 9.65 -27.73
CA VAL A 3 30.52 10.70 -27.18
C VAL A 3 30.56 11.91 -28.11
N VAL A 4 29.37 12.35 -28.51
CA VAL A 4 29.19 13.56 -29.32
C VAL A 4 28.28 14.49 -28.53
N VAL A 5 28.79 15.68 -28.19
CA VAL A 5 28.06 16.64 -27.36
C VAL A 5 27.75 17.88 -28.19
N LYS A 6 26.46 18.13 -28.42
CA LYS A 6 25.98 19.40 -28.98
C LYS A 6 25.41 20.24 -27.86
N MET A 7 26.11 21.32 -27.55
CA MET A 7 25.75 22.21 -26.46
C MET A 7 24.71 23.22 -26.96
N LYS A 8 23.77 23.64 -26.10
CA LYS A 8 22.90 24.77 -26.43
C LYS A 8 23.77 26.02 -26.57
N LYS A 9 23.40 26.94 -27.46
CA LYS A 9 24.15 28.19 -27.71
C LYS A 9 24.49 28.97 -26.43
N LEU A 10 23.57 28.99 -25.45
CA LEU A 10 23.74 29.70 -24.18
C LEU A 10 24.66 28.98 -23.17
N ALA A 11 25.08 27.76 -23.47
CA ALA A 11 25.92 26.94 -22.60
C ALA A 11 27.18 26.43 -23.31
N ASP A 12 27.50 26.89 -24.53
CA ASP A 12 28.62 26.43 -25.36
C ASP A 12 29.98 26.95 -24.87
N TYR A 13 30.33 26.61 -23.63
CA TYR A 13 31.58 26.95 -22.98
C TYR A 13 32.43 25.71 -22.78
N LYS A 14 33.73 25.81 -23.04
CA LYS A 14 34.67 24.69 -22.88
C LYS A 14 34.65 24.10 -21.46
N GLN A 15 34.53 24.94 -20.44
CA GLN A 15 34.44 24.49 -19.04
C GLN A 15 33.21 23.61 -18.79
N VAL A 16 32.05 23.97 -19.37
CA VAL A 16 30.81 23.19 -19.24
C VAL A 16 30.92 21.89 -20.04
N PHE A 17 31.56 21.92 -21.21
CA PHE A 17 31.87 20.73 -22.01
C PHE A 17 32.75 19.75 -21.24
N ASP A 18 33.88 20.23 -20.70
CA ASP A 18 34.84 19.42 -19.97
C ASP A 18 34.22 18.86 -18.68
N HIS A 19 33.43 19.67 -17.97
CA HIS A 19 32.69 19.22 -16.79
C HIS A 19 31.70 18.11 -17.14
N PHE A 20 30.90 18.27 -18.20
CA PHE A 20 30.00 17.20 -18.67
C PHE A 20 30.75 15.92 -19.03
N LEU A 21 31.89 16.03 -19.72
CA LEU A 21 32.70 14.88 -20.10
C LEU A 21 33.39 14.19 -18.92
N SER A 22 33.62 14.90 -17.81
CA SER A 22 34.20 14.31 -16.60
C SER A 22 33.33 13.21 -15.98
N ALA A 23 32.03 13.17 -16.30
CA ALA A 23 31.12 12.11 -15.89
C ALA A 23 31.30 10.80 -16.68
N PHE A 24 32.07 10.80 -17.78
CA PHE A 24 32.32 9.63 -18.61
C PHE A 24 33.68 8.99 -18.31
N PRO A 25 33.82 7.67 -18.51
CA PRO A 25 35.12 7.01 -18.38
C PRO A 25 36.19 7.64 -19.31
N PRO A 26 37.45 7.75 -18.87
CA PRO A 26 38.54 8.28 -19.71
C PRO A 26 38.80 7.50 -21.01
N SER A 27 38.32 6.26 -21.09
CA SER A 27 38.41 5.40 -22.27
C SER A 27 37.39 5.74 -23.37
N CYS A 28 36.52 6.72 -23.15
CA CYS A 28 35.55 7.15 -24.14
C CYS A 28 36.21 8.00 -25.22
N PHE A 29 35.90 7.72 -26.49
CA PHE A 29 36.31 8.59 -27.58
C PHE A 29 35.36 9.78 -27.65
N VAL A 30 35.90 10.98 -27.74
CA VAL A 30 35.10 12.21 -27.75
C VAL A 30 35.48 13.04 -28.97
N ILE A 31 34.49 13.64 -29.62
CA ILE A 31 34.75 14.66 -30.63
C ILE A 31 35.12 15.96 -29.91
N PRO A 32 36.32 16.52 -30.13
CA PRO A 32 36.82 17.67 -29.36
C PRO A 32 35.88 18.88 -29.40
N PHE A 33 35.95 19.70 -28.36
CA PHE A 33 35.18 20.94 -28.25
C PHE A 33 35.41 21.84 -29.48
N GLU A 34 36.65 21.91 -29.96
CA GLU A 34 37.08 22.77 -31.05
C GLU A 34 36.47 22.36 -32.41
N ASP A 35 36.05 21.10 -32.58
CA ASP A 35 35.48 20.60 -33.84
C ASP A 35 33.94 20.75 -33.86
N LEU A 36 33.46 21.99 -33.71
CA LEU A 36 32.03 22.31 -33.72
C LEU A 36 31.34 21.83 -35.01
N LYS A 37 31.98 22.00 -36.17
CA LYS A 37 31.43 21.61 -37.47
C LYS A 37 31.11 20.12 -37.52
N ARG A 38 32.00 19.27 -37.02
CA ARG A 38 31.77 17.82 -36.99
C ARG A 38 30.69 17.44 -35.97
N ARG A 39 30.69 18.06 -34.78
CA ARG A 39 29.64 17.85 -33.76
C ARG A 39 28.26 18.22 -34.32
N ASP A 40 28.13 19.40 -34.93
CA ASP A 40 26.88 19.87 -35.56
C ASP A 40 26.45 18.98 -36.72
N PHE A 41 27.38 18.60 -37.60
CA PHE A 41 27.08 17.70 -38.71
C PHE A 41 26.50 16.38 -38.22
N ILE A 42 27.13 15.73 -37.24
CA ILE A 42 26.69 14.44 -36.71
C ILE A 42 25.32 14.57 -36.05
N CYS A 43 25.13 15.56 -35.18
CA CYS A 43 23.86 15.76 -34.49
C CYS A 43 22.72 16.11 -35.47
N ASN A 44 22.98 16.94 -36.48
CA ASN A 44 21.97 17.29 -37.48
C ASN A 44 21.66 16.10 -38.41
N TYR A 45 22.69 15.35 -38.82
CA TYR A 45 22.54 14.19 -39.71
C TYR A 45 21.71 13.08 -39.04
N LEU A 46 21.92 12.88 -37.75
CA LEU A 46 21.22 11.89 -36.93
C LEU A 46 19.91 12.43 -36.31
N GLN A 47 19.57 13.70 -36.51
CA GLN A 47 18.39 14.35 -35.94
C GLN A 47 18.33 14.23 -34.40
N LEU A 48 19.47 14.45 -33.73
CA LEU A 48 19.58 14.37 -32.28
C LEU A 48 19.07 15.67 -31.64
N ASP A 49 17.79 15.70 -31.28
CA ASP A 49 17.16 16.86 -30.64
C ASP A 49 17.29 16.87 -29.10
N TYR A 50 17.64 15.73 -28.49
CA TYR A 50 17.79 15.52 -27.04
C TYR A 50 18.91 14.49 -26.75
N PHE A 51 19.14 14.16 -25.47
CA PHE A 51 20.02 13.05 -25.07
C PHE A 51 19.55 11.75 -25.75
N GLN A 52 20.36 11.25 -26.68
CA GLN A 52 20.07 10.03 -27.43
C GLN A 52 21.31 9.13 -27.41
N CYS A 53 21.09 7.82 -27.24
CA CYS A 53 22.12 6.80 -27.39
C CYS A 53 21.87 6.05 -28.70
N LEU A 54 22.96 5.70 -29.37
CA LEU A 54 22.93 4.94 -30.62
C LEU A 54 23.88 3.76 -30.48
N ILE A 55 23.39 2.57 -30.82
CA ILE A 55 24.18 1.36 -30.86
C ILE A 55 24.27 0.91 -32.30
N LEU A 56 25.51 0.77 -32.78
CA LEU A 56 25.81 0.45 -34.18
C LEU A 56 26.27 -1.00 -34.30
N ASP A 57 25.71 -1.73 -35.25
CA ASP A 57 26.23 -3.02 -35.68
C ASP A 57 27.55 -2.79 -36.45
N LYS A 58 28.56 -3.57 -36.10
CA LYS A 58 29.89 -3.58 -36.73
C LYS A 58 29.85 -4.14 -38.16
N LYS A 59 28.78 -4.83 -38.56
CA LYS A 59 28.77 -5.66 -39.78
C LYS A 59 28.43 -4.97 -41.10
N GLY A 60 27.92 -3.73 -41.12
CA GLY A 60 27.54 -3.07 -42.38
C GLY A 60 28.32 -1.80 -42.70
N THR A 61 28.28 -1.37 -43.96
CA THR A 61 28.89 -0.12 -44.45
C THR A 61 27.93 1.07 -44.51
N ASP A 62 26.62 0.84 -44.30
CA ASP A 62 25.58 1.87 -44.32
C ASP A 62 25.13 2.21 -42.89
N MET A 63 25.51 3.41 -42.42
CA MET A 63 25.31 3.84 -41.04
C MET A 63 23.83 3.93 -40.64
N LYS A 64 22.90 4.13 -41.59
CA LYS A 64 21.45 4.15 -41.29
C LYS A 64 20.85 2.74 -41.17
N LYS A 65 21.46 1.74 -41.79
CA LYS A 65 21.02 0.33 -41.76
C LYS A 65 21.66 -0.47 -40.62
N ASN A 66 22.65 0.10 -39.93
CA ASN A 66 23.39 -0.53 -38.84
C ASN A 66 22.92 -0.08 -37.44
N ILE A 67 21.88 0.73 -37.30
CA ILE A 67 21.42 1.16 -35.98
C ILE A 67 20.64 0.00 -35.36
N LEU A 68 21.22 -0.64 -34.34
CA LEU A 68 20.60 -1.74 -33.59
C LEU A 68 19.58 -1.20 -32.58
N LEU A 69 19.93 -0.13 -31.88
CA LEU A 69 19.05 0.54 -30.93
C LEU A 69 19.20 2.05 -31.04
N HIS A 70 18.07 2.74 -30.94
CA HIS A 70 17.96 4.19 -31.05
C HIS A 70 17.18 4.77 -29.87
N GLY A 71 17.72 5.81 -29.24
CA GLY A 71 17.09 6.53 -28.14
C GLY A 71 17.84 6.35 -26.83
N ASN A 72 17.32 6.92 -25.74
CA ASN A 72 17.97 6.84 -24.42
C ASN A 72 17.23 5.93 -23.44
N ARG A 73 16.00 5.50 -23.75
CA ARG A 73 15.18 4.71 -22.81
C ARG A 73 15.85 3.43 -22.37
N PHE A 74 16.43 2.64 -23.25
CA PHE A 74 17.08 1.39 -22.84
C PHE A 74 18.28 1.61 -21.88
N VAL A 75 19.03 2.71 -22.05
CA VAL A 75 20.13 3.08 -21.11
C VAL A 75 19.56 3.68 -19.83
N GLY A 76 18.56 4.54 -19.93
CA GLY A 76 17.90 5.19 -18.79
C GLY A 76 17.10 4.21 -17.94
N ASP A 77 16.52 3.19 -18.55
CA ASP A 77 15.70 2.22 -17.86
C ASP A 77 16.60 1.10 -17.36
N TYR A 78 17.37 0.43 -18.21
CA TYR A 78 18.08 -0.80 -17.82
C TYR A 78 19.57 -0.60 -17.51
N GLY A 79 20.17 0.52 -17.92
CA GLY A 79 21.58 0.79 -17.66
C GLY A 79 22.49 -0.32 -18.20
N ALA A 80 23.41 -0.80 -17.36
CA ALA A 80 24.35 -1.86 -17.72
C ALA A 80 23.68 -3.23 -17.92
N ASP A 81 22.52 -3.47 -17.32
CA ASP A 81 21.82 -4.76 -17.41
C ASP A 81 21.30 -5.04 -18.82
N ALA A 82 21.10 -3.99 -19.61
CA ALA A 82 20.73 -4.13 -21.01
C ALA A 82 21.84 -4.67 -21.89
N PHE A 83 23.12 -4.68 -21.46
CA PHE A 83 24.23 -5.21 -22.25
C PHE A 83 23.96 -6.68 -22.66
N PRO A 84 24.17 -7.07 -23.93
CA PRO A 84 24.87 -6.38 -25.02
C PRO A 84 24.05 -5.35 -25.82
N PHE A 85 22.90 -4.94 -25.27
CA PHE A 85 21.97 -3.96 -25.81
C PHE A 85 21.37 -4.41 -27.14
N THR A 86 20.69 -5.55 -27.11
CA THR A 86 19.90 -6.06 -28.22
C THR A 86 18.42 -6.08 -27.85
N ASP A 87 17.55 -6.10 -28.85
CA ASP A 87 16.11 -6.21 -28.64
C ASP A 87 15.76 -7.48 -27.85
N GLU A 88 16.43 -8.60 -28.11
CA GLU A 88 16.20 -9.85 -27.38
C GLU A 88 16.57 -9.70 -25.90
N LYS A 89 17.67 -9.02 -25.59
CA LYS A 89 18.07 -8.80 -24.19
C LYS A 89 17.07 -7.89 -23.46
N LEU A 90 16.56 -6.86 -24.13
CA LEU A 90 15.55 -5.97 -23.57
C LEU A 90 14.22 -6.70 -23.34
N GLN A 91 13.80 -7.54 -24.29
CA GLN A 91 12.61 -8.38 -24.15
C GLN A 91 12.76 -9.38 -23.00
N GLU A 92 13.93 -9.99 -22.83
CA GLU A 92 14.23 -10.88 -21.69
C GLU A 92 14.05 -10.14 -20.35
N LEU A 93 14.61 -8.92 -20.23
CA LEU A 93 14.49 -8.12 -19.01
C LEU A 93 13.05 -7.69 -18.73
N GLN A 94 12.30 -7.34 -19.77
CA GLN A 94 10.87 -6.99 -19.67
C GLN A 94 10.03 -8.19 -19.24
N ALA A 95 10.26 -9.35 -19.83
CA ALA A 95 9.54 -10.58 -19.50
C ALA A 95 9.88 -11.09 -18.10
N ASP A 96 11.11 -10.88 -17.61
CA ASP A 96 11.51 -11.21 -16.23
C ASP A 96 10.81 -10.33 -15.17
N GLU A 97 10.34 -9.14 -15.58
CA GLU A 97 9.66 -8.18 -14.71
C GLU A 97 8.13 -8.31 -14.76
N GLU A 98 7.55 -9.00 -15.77
CA GLU A 98 6.11 -9.23 -15.93
C GLU A 98 5.76 -10.74 -15.89
N PRO A 99 4.93 -11.22 -14.95
CA PRO A 99 4.13 -10.46 -14.00
C PRO A 99 4.95 -9.93 -12.81
N ARG A 100 4.76 -8.65 -12.49
CA ARG A 100 5.45 -7.97 -11.38
C ARG A 100 5.34 -8.77 -10.08
N TRP A 101 6.47 -8.91 -9.38
CA TRP A 101 6.59 -9.58 -8.07
C TRP A 101 6.31 -11.08 -8.06
N LYS A 102 6.20 -11.73 -9.23
CA LYS A 102 5.82 -13.14 -9.37
C LYS A 102 6.83 -13.97 -10.15
N THR A 103 8.01 -13.44 -10.42
CA THR A 103 9.09 -14.14 -11.11
C THR A 103 10.17 -14.56 -10.12
N CYS A 104 11.01 -15.55 -10.48
CA CYS A 104 12.15 -15.95 -9.63
C CYS A 104 13.11 -14.78 -9.35
N SER A 105 13.17 -13.81 -10.27
CA SER A 105 13.98 -12.59 -10.13
C SER A 105 13.29 -11.48 -9.34
N THR A 106 12.06 -11.68 -8.88
CA THR A 106 11.33 -10.68 -8.08
C THR A 106 10.67 -11.26 -6.84
N ASN A 107 10.62 -12.59 -6.65
CA ASN A 107 9.92 -13.26 -5.55
C ASN A 107 10.72 -13.40 -4.24
N ASN A 108 11.97 -12.94 -4.20
CA ASN A 108 12.81 -12.95 -3.01
C ASN A 108 13.82 -11.80 -3.04
N LEU A 109 14.46 -11.53 -1.89
CA LEU A 109 15.40 -10.43 -1.70
C LEU A 109 16.56 -10.46 -2.72
N VAL A 110 17.17 -11.63 -2.93
CA VAL A 110 18.34 -11.81 -3.81
C VAL A 110 17.99 -11.53 -5.26
N GLY A 111 16.90 -12.13 -5.75
CA GLY A 111 16.40 -11.90 -7.10
C GLY A 111 16.01 -10.43 -7.29
N LEU A 112 15.23 -9.88 -6.35
CA LEU A 112 14.72 -8.52 -6.44
C LEU A 112 15.87 -7.51 -6.54
N LEU A 113 16.89 -7.63 -5.71
CA LEU A 113 18.04 -6.74 -5.66
C LEU A 113 19.16 -7.11 -6.66
N ARG A 114 19.03 -8.21 -7.41
CA ARG A 114 20.07 -8.74 -8.33
C ARG A 114 21.45 -8.87 -7.66
N CYS A 115 21.46 -9.26 -6.39
CA CYS A 115 22.67 -9.36 -5.58
C CYS A 115 23.02 -10.82 -5.29
N LYS A 116 24.10 -11.06 -4.53
CA LYS A 116 24.47 -12.35 -3.98
C LYS A 116 24.25 -12.36 -2.48
N LEU A 117 23.97 -13.53 -1.91
CA LEU A 117 23.86 -13.72 -0.45
C LEU A 117 25.13 -13.29 0.30
N SER A 118 26.30 -13.41 -0.35
CA SER A 118 27.60 -13.01 0.19
C SER A 118 27.87 -11.50 0.13
N ASP A 119 27.02 -10.72 -0.54
CA ASP A 119 27.25 -9.29 -0.69
C ASP A 119 27.12 -8.60 0.67
N VAL A 120 28.07 -7.70 0.94
CA VAL A 120 28.21 -7.03 2.23
C VAL A 120 27.64 -5.63 2.14
N LEU A 121 26.71 -5.33 3.03
CA LEU A 121 26.09 -4.03 3.19
C LEU A 121 26.72 -3.28 4.36
N LYS A 122 26.75 -1.95 4.21
CA LYS A 122 27.18 -1.02 5.24
C LYS A 122 25.98 -0.32 5.84
N LYS A 123 26.16 0.22 7.03
CA LYS A 123 25.16 1.02 7.72
C LYS A 123 25.36 2.51 7.43
N THR A 124 24.27 3.27 7.32
CA THR A 124 24.34 4.73 7.24
C THR A 124 24.79 5.34 8.57
N ASN A 125 25.51 6.47 8.49
CA ASN A 125 25.98 7.22 9.67
C ASN A 125 26.86 6.41 10.64
N ALA A 126 27.49 5.33 10.17
CA ALA A 126 28.44 4.54 10.93
C ALA A 126 29.80 5.26 11.00
N GLU A 127 30.40 5.33 12.18
CA GLU A 127 31.85 5.61 12.31
C GLU A 127 32.65 4.52 11.56
N ASP A 128 33.82 4.87 11.03
CA ASP A 128 34.69 3.92 10.31
C ASP A 128 34.92 2.66 11.18
N GLY A 129 34.40 1.51 10.72
CA GLY A 129 34.47 0.23 11.43
C GLY A 129 33.16 -0.26 12.09
N CYS A 130 32.07 0.51 12.05
CA CYS A 130 30.79 0.11 12.63
C CYS A 130 29.95 -0.76 11.68
N GLY A 131 29.76 -2.03 12.07
CA GLY A 131 28.75 -2.99 11.60
C GLY A 131 28.65 -3.22 10.09
N THR A 132 29.10 -4.38 9.61
CA THR A 132 28.72 -4.90 8.30
C THR A 132 27.67 -6.00 8.44
N VAL A 133 26.85 -6.18 7.42
CA VAL A 133 25.85 -7.27 7.37
C VAL A 133 25.88 -7.89 5.98
N THR A 134 25.68 -9.20 5.87
CA THR A 134 25.51 -9.84 4.57
C THR A 134 24.05 -9.85 4.14
N ILE A 135 23.78 -9.98 2.84
CA ILE A 135 22.43 -10.25 2.36
C ILE A 135 21.87 -11.54 2.98
N SER A 136 22.72 -12.54 3.22
CA SER A 136 22.32 -13.77 3.92
C SER A 136 21.79 -13.51 5.33
N ASP A 137 22.43 -12.61 6.08
CA ASP A 137 21.98 -12.26 7.44
C ASP A 137 20.62 -11.56 7.44
N LEU A 138 20.36 -10.73 6.42
CA LEU A 138 19.04 -10.11 6.21
C LEU A 138 18.00 -11.16 5.78
N ASN A 139 18.38 -12.10 4.93
CA ASN A 139 17.50 -13.16 4.45
C ASN A 139 17.13 -14.18 5.55
N ASN A 140 17.84 -14.16 6.69
CA ASN A 140 17.51 -14.95 7.88
C ASN A 140 16.51 -14.26 8.83
N LYS A 141 16.07 -13.03 8.53
CA LYS A 141 15.07 -12.28 9.32
C LYS A 141 13.67 -12.56 8.81
N ASP A 142 12.68 -12.68 9.67
CA ASP A 142 11.30 -13.01 9.26
C ASP A 142 10.80 -12.02 8.20
N PHE A 143 11.05 -10.72 8.44
CA PHE A 143 10.66 -9.64 7.53
C PHE A 143 11.81 -8.65 7.28
N VAL A 144 11.92 -8.22 6.03
CA VAL A 144 12.81 -7.14 5.60
C VAL A 144 11.99 -6.05 4.89
N GLY A 145 12.05 -4.83 5.40
CA GLY A 145 11.45 -3.66 4.76
C GLY A 145 12.43 -3.02 3.78
N LEU A 146 12.10 -3.01 2.49
CA LEU A 146 12.85 -2.29 1.47
C LEU A 146 12.33 -0.85 1.39
N PHE A 147 13.09 0.08 1.96
CA PHE A 147 12.75 1.50 1.99
C PHE A 147 13.31 2.21 0.76
N LEU A 148 12.41 2.57 -0.16
CA LEU A 148 12.72 3.32 -1.37
C LEU A 148 12.62 4.81 -1.03
N CYS A 149 13.74 5.42 -0.66
CA CYS A 149 13.74 6.82 -0.24
C CYS A 149 13.82 7.72 -1.47
N ILE A 150 12.88 8.65 -1.64
CA ILE A 150 12.90 9.70 -2.67
C ILE A 150 13.13 11.06 -2.01
N LYS A 151 12.27 11.44 -1.06
CA LYS A 151 12.31 12.74 -0.35
C LYS A 151 12.71 12.60 1.12
N GLY A 152 12.51 11.43 1.71
CA GLY A 152 12.78 11.16 3.13
C GLY A 152 11.66 11.59 4.08
N ASP A 153 10.46 11.86 3.56
CA ASP A 153 9.27 12.23 4.34
C ASP A 153 8.79 11.07 5.24
N LEU A 154 9.07 9.81 4.86
CA LEU A 154 8.70 8.62 5.64
C LEU A 154 9.64 8.36 6.83
N ILE A 155 10.85 8.94 6.83
CA ILE A 155 11.91 8.69 7.82
C ILE A 155 11.44 8.86 9.27
N PRO A 156 10.70 9.93 9.67
CA PRO A 156 10.27 10.11 11.05
C PRO A 156 9.37 8.97 11.55
N LYS A 157 8.39 8.56 10.74
CA LYS A 157 7.47 7.47 11.10
C LYS A 157 8.16 6.11 11.06
N LEU A 158 9.02 5.91 10.06
CA LEU A 158 9.83 4.70 9.93
C LEU A 158 10.74 4.50 11.15
N LYS A 159 11.36 5.57 11.66
CA LYS A 159 12.17 5.54 12.88
C LYS A 159 11.36 5.08 14.09
N GLU A 160 10.19 5.67 14.31
CA GLU A 160 9.31 5.34 15.44
C GLU A 160 8.98 3.84 15.47
N VAL A 161 8.53 3.32 14.32
CA VAL A 161 8.15 1.92 14.17
C VAL A 161 9.35 1.00 14.31
N TYR A 162 10.47 1.35 13.67
CA TYR A 162 11.69 0.54 13.71
C TYR A 162 12.28 0.43 15.12
N GLN A 163 12.33 1.54 15.87
CA GLN A 163 12.78 1.52 17.25
C GLN A 163 11.87 0.66 18.13
N HIS A 164 10.55 0.77 17.95
CA HIS A 164 9.61 -0.07 18.69
C HIS A 164 9.81 -1.57 18.38
N CYS A 165 10.01 -1.93 17.10
CA CYS A 165 10.34 -3.30 16.71
C CYS A 165 11.60 -3.81 17.40
N LYS A 166 12.66 -2.99 17.49
CA LYS A 166 13.89 -3.36 18.21
C LYS A 166 13.66 -3.56 19.70
N THR A 167 12.93 -2.65 20.36
CA THR A 167 12.61 -2.75 21.80
C THR A 167 11.79 -4.00 22.13
N HIS A 168 10.88 -4.40 21.23
CA HIS A 168 10.02 -5.58 21.42
C HIS A 168 10.56 -6.84 20.75
N HIS A 169 11.85 -6.87 20.39
CA HIS A 169 12.55 -8.00 19.79
C HIS A 169 11.82 -8.61 18.58
N LYS A 170 11.19 -7.77 17.76
CA LYS A 170 10.54 -8.18 16.51
C LYS A 170 11.61 -8.42 15.44
N SER A 171 11.45 -9.51 14.68
CA SER A 171 12.37 -9.93 13.61
C SER A 171 12.13 -9.09 12.34
N PHE A 172 12.59 -7.83 12.40
CA PHE A 172 12.43 -6.85 11.32
C PHE A 172 13.71 -6.02 11.12
N GLU A 173 14.18 -5.99 9.88
CA GLU A 173 15.29 -5.13 9.42
C GLU A 173 14.82 -4.26 8.27
N ILE A 174 15.48 -3.11 8.07
CA ILE A 174 15.17 -2.19 6.98
C ILE A 174 16.41 -2.00 6.12
N LEU A 175 16.20 -2.13 4.81
CA LEU A 175 17.20 -1.90 3.78
C LEU A 175 16.82 -0.64 2.97
N LEU A 176 17.68 0.36 3.01
CA LEU A 176 17.56 1.60 2.26
C LEU A 176 18.02 1.39 0.81
N VAL A 177 17.19 1.84 -0.12
CA VAL A 177 17.54 2.05 -1.53
C VAL A 177 17.33 3.53 -1.86
N TYR A 178 18.39 4.17 -2.34
CA TYR A 178 18.34 5.54 -2.80
C TYR A 178 17.62 5.61 -4.15
N MET A 179 16.58 6.44 -4.25
CA MET A 179 15.78 6.62 -5.47
C MET A 179 15.94 8.04 -6.00
N PRO A 180 17.08 8.37 -6.65
CA PRO A 180 17.26 9.69 -7.26
C PRO A 180 16.17 9.89 -8.31
N MET A 181 15.47 11.01 -8.24
CA MET A 181 14.56 11.43 -9.31
C MET A 181 15.33 11.50 -10.63
N LEU A 182 14.66 11.18 -11.75
CA LEU A 182 15.28 11.14 -13.08
C LEU A 182 15.91 12.49 -13.48
N ASP A 183 15.44 13.59 -12.90
CA ASP A 183 15.93 14.95 -13.16
C ASP A 183 17.00 15.43 -12.15
N SER A 184 17.47 14.56 -11.25
CA SER A 184 18.50 14.94 -10.28
C SER A 184 19.82 15.22 -10.98
N LEU A 185 20.26 16.49 -10.92
CA LEU A 185 21.45 16.98 -11.60
C LEU A 185 22.75 16.38 -11.05
N ASP A 186 22.77 15.97 -9.78
CA ASP A 186 23.93 15.36 -9.13
C ASP A 186 23.49 14.22 -8.18
N PRO A 187 23.73 12.95 -8.57
CA PRO A 187 23.45 11.78 -7.74
C PRO A 187 24.17 11.78 -6.38
N GLN A 188 25.34 12.41 -6.26
CA GLN A 188 26.06 12.50 -4.98
C GLN A 188 25.40 13.48 -4.02
N ASN A 189 24.99 14.65 -4.51
CA ASN A 189 24.24 15.62 -3.70
C ASN A 189 22.92 15.02 -3.22
N TYR A 190 22.26 14.24 -4.08
CA TYR A 190 21.07 13.49 -3.69
C TYR A 190 21.33 12.51 -2.56
N LYS A 191 22.39 11.71 -2.66
CA LYS A 191 22.79 10.78 -1.59
C LYS A 191 23.06 11.52 -0.28
N LEU A 192 23.83 12.62 -0.33
CA LEU A 192 24.14 13.46 0.83
C LEU A 192 22.88 14.04 1.47
N PHE A 193 21.90 14.47 0.66
CA PHE A 193 20.61 14.92 1.16
C PHE A 193 19.89 13.84 1.98
N VAL A 194 19.79 12.62 1.46
CA VAL A 194 19.17 11.49 2.18
C VAL A 194 19.94 11.13 3.45
N ASP A 195 21.28 11.09 3.39
CA ASP A 195 22.13 10.81 4.54
C ASP A 195 21.92 11.84 5.66
N ASN A 196 21.88 13.14 5.31
CA ASN A 196 21.62 14.23 6.25
C ASN A 196 20.23 14.10 6.90
N GLN A 197 19.21 13.69 6.14
CA GLN A 197 17.87 13.44 6.69
C GLN A 197 17.89 12.29 7.70
N LEU A 198 18.56 11.17 7.38
CA LEU A 198 18.73 10.05 8.29
C LEU A 198 19.49 10.46 9.57
N GLN A 199 20.56 11.26 9.42
CA GLN A 199 21.35 11.77 10.53
C GLN A 199 20.53 12.70 11.43
N LYS A 200 19.79 13.65 10.86
CA LYS A 200 18.88 14.57 11.58
C LYS A 200 17.88 13.80 12.45
N HIS A 201 17.43 12.65 11.97
CA HIS A 201 16.51 11.79 12.70
C HIS A 201 17.20 10.73 13.56
N ASN A 202 18.53 10.68 13.66
CA ASN A 202 19.28 9.64 14.38
C ASN A 202 18.85 8.22 13.98
N LEU A 203 18.66 7.99 12.67
CA LEU A 203 18.31 6.70 12.11
C LEU A 203 19.47 6.15 11.28
N SER A 204 19.92 4.95 11.61
CA SER A 204 20.97 4.23 10.88
C SER A 204 20.39 2.96 10.27
N LEU A 205 20.40 2.87 8.93
CA LEU A 205 19.84 1.79 8.14
C LEU A 205 20.94 1.07 7.35
N TRP A 206 20.72 -0.21 7.04
CA TRP A 206 21.50 -0.88 6.01
C TRP A 206 21.17 -0.25 4.67
N TYR A 207 22.15 -0.05 3.78
CA TYR A 207 21.87 0.54 2.48
C TYR A 207 22.51 -0.27 1.34
N MET A 208 21.79 -0.33 0.22
CA MET A 208 22.35 -0.84 -1.03
C MET A 208 23.40 0.14 -1.56
N PRO A 209 24.55 -0.35 -2.07
CA PRO A 209 25.51 0.50 -2.76
C PRO A 209 24.80 1.40 -3.75
N PHE A 210 25.24 2.65 -3.83
CA PHE A 210 24.64 3.60 -4.75
C PHE A 210 25.14 3.35 -6.18
N ASP A 211 24.74 2.20 -6.72
CA ASP A 211 24.73 1.90 -8.14
C ASP A 211 23.27 1.86 -8.59
N ASN A 212 22.99 2.44 -9.74
CA ASN A 212 21.63 2.76 -10.14
C ASN A 212 20.86 1.55 -10.71
N SER A 213 21.42 0.34 -10.77
CA SER A 213 20.75 -0.81 -11.38
C SER A 213 19.53 -1.22 -10.55
N VAL A 214 19.72 -1.38 -9.24
CA VAL A 214 18.64 -1.79 -8.33
C VAL A 214 17.55 -0.74 -8.25
N SER A 215 17.92 0.54 -8.12
CA SER A 215 16.96 1.64 -8.08
C SER A 215 16.17 1.76 -9.39
N ARG A 216 16.83 1.63 -10.56
CA ARG A 216 16.13 1.62 -11.85
C ARG A 216 15.16 0.45 -11.99
N LYS A 217 15.57 -0.76 -11.57
CA LYS A 217 14.68 -1.94 -11.57
C LYS A 217 13.44 -1.71 -10.71
N LEU A 218 13.64 -1.23 -9.48
CA LEU A 218 12.55 -0.93 -8.57
C LEU A 218 11.67 0.22 -9.09
N TYR A 219 12.24 1.20 -9.78
CA TYR A 219 11.47 2.24 -10.45
C TYR A 219 10.52 1.67 -11.50
N ARG A 220 10.94 0.67 -12.28
CA ARG A 220 10.05 0.00 -13.25
C ARG A 220 8.97 -0.85 -12.60
N LEU A 221 9.30 -1.53 -11.50
CA LEU A 221 8.37 -2.41 -10.80
C LEU A 221 7.32 -1.65 -9.98
N VAL A 222 7.71 -0.54 -9.35
CA VAL A 222 6.89 0.21 -8.38
C VAL A 222 6.37 1.52 -8.97
N CYS A 223 7.15 2.18 -9.83
CA CYS A 223 6.92 3.55 -10.31
C CYS A 223 6.69 4.56 -9.18
N PRO A 224 7.61 4.68 -8.20
CA PRO A 224 7.35 5.43 -6.99
C PRO A 224 7.39 6.94 -7.26
N LEU A 225 6.37 7.65 -6.75
CA LEU A 225 6.25 9.12 -6.81
C LEU A 225 6.61 9.80 -5.48
N GLU A 226 6.56 9.02 -4.40
CA GLU A 226 6.94 9.40 -3.04
C GLU A 226 7.85 8.33 -2.46
N ASP A 227 8.36 8.55 -1.25
CA ASP A 227 9.00 7.48 -0.48
C ASP A 227 8.10 6.24 -0.45
N GLU A 228 8.66 5.03 -0.63
CA GLU A 228 7.90 3.77 -0.57
C GLU A 228 8.54 2.76 0.40
N LEU A 229 7.73 1.83 0.90
CA LEU A 229 8.19 0.72 1.74
C LEU A 229 7.56 -0.58 1.24
N ILE A 230 8.40 -1.48 0.73
CA ILE A 230 8.00 -2.83 0.33
C ILE A 230 8.35 -3.78 1.47
N ILE A 231 7.42 -4.62 1.89
CA ILE A 231 7.68 -5.65 2.90
C ILE A 231 7.95 -6.99 2.22
N LEU A 232 9.06 -7.61 2.62
CA LEU A 232 9.48 -8.93 2.14
C LEU A 232 9.44 -9.91 3.32
N GLY A 233 8.60 -10.94 3.22
CA GLY A 233 8.66 -12.11 4.11
C GLY A 233 9.72 -13.07 3.59
N THR A 234 10.84 -13.22 4.30
CA THR A 234 11.98 -14.01 3.78
C THR A 234 11.73 -15.51 3.82
N GLN A 235 10.84 -15.96 4.73
CA GLN A 235 10.54 -17.37 4.96
C GLN A 235 9.47 -17.90 4.01
N ASP A 236 8.46 -17.08 3.70
CA ASP A 236 7.34 -17.47 2.85
C ASP A 236 7.43 -16.87 1.43
N GLY A 237 8.44 -16.03 1.17
CA GLY A 237 8.63 -15.35 -0.12
C GLY A 237 7.53 -14.32 -0.41
N SER A 238 6.80 -13.88 0.61
CA SER A 238 5.74 -12.89 0.43
C SER A 238 6.32 -11.51 0.13
N ILE A 239 5.64 -10.77 -0.74
CA ILE A 239 6.00 -9.41 -1.11
C ILE A 239 4.75 -8.56 -1.06
N ASP A 240 4.78 -7.52 -0.22
CA ASP A 240 3.73 -6.53 -0.15
C ASP A 240 4.29 -5.14 -0.50
N PRO A 241 3.93 -4.58 -1.67
CA PRO A 241 4.41 -3.26 -2.06
C PRO A 241 3.74 -2.11 -1.29
N TYR A 242 2.70 -2.37 -0.49
CA TYR A 242 1.93 -1.34 0.23
C TYR A 242 2.33 -1.19 1.71
N GLY A 243 3.57 -1.56 2.03
CA GLY A 243 4.09 -1.46 3.41
C GLY A 243 4.07 -0.02 3.93
N ARG A 244 4.20 0.97 3.05
CA ARG A 244 4.11 2.38 3.41
C ARG A 244 2.73 2.74 3.92
N GLU A 245 1.68 2.45 3.18
CA GLU A 245 0.31 2.81 3.53
C GLU A 245 -0.11 2.07 4.80
N VAL A 246 0.24 0.79 4.91
CA VAL A 246 0.00 0.00 6.11
C VAL A 246 0.70 0.64 7.32
N LEU A 247 1.96 1.06 7.18
CA LEU A 247 2.73 1.69 8.24
C LEU A 247 2.21 3.08 8.63
N ILE A 248 1.82 3.92 7.66
CA ILE A 248 1.28 5.26 7.92
C ILE A 248 -0.05 5.17 8.65
N THR A 249 -0.95 4.30 8.19
CA THR A 249 -2.32 4.21 8.72
C THR A 249 -2.35 3.52 10.08
N PHE A 250 -1.66 2.39 10.23
CA PHE A 250 -1.80 1.52 11.41
C PHE A 250 -0.58 1.56 12.34
N GLY A 251 0.51 2.22 11.93
CA GLY A 251 1.73 2.33 12.72
C GLY A 251 2.28 0.96 13.13
N ILE A 252 2.72 0.87 14.38
CA ILE A 252 3.30 -0.37 14.92
C ILE A 252 2.30 -1.51 15.05
N ASN A 253 1.02 -1.19 15.21
CA ASN A 253 -0.02 -2.21 15.34
C ASN A 253 -0.12 -3.04 14.06
N ALA A 254 0.34 -2.53 12.92
CA ALA A 254 0.29 -3.25 11.67
C ALA A 254 1.35 -4.36 11.52
N TYR A 255 2.32 -4.52 12.44
CA TYR A 255 3.37 -5.53 12.32
C TYR A 255 2.79 -6.92 11.95
N PRO A 256 3.29 -7.58 10.89
CA PRO A 256 4.53 -7.32 10.13
C PRO A 256 4.44 -6.33 8.97
N PHE A 257 3.48 -5.40 8.98
CA PHE A 257 3.26 -4.33 8.01
C PHE A 257 2.82 -4.83 6.62
N THR A 258 2.21 -6.00 6.61
CA THR A 258 1.67 -6.67 5.44
C THR A 258 0.15 -6.61 5.47
N ARG A 259 -0.48 -6.40 4.33
CA ARG A 259 -1.93 -6.37 4.19
C ARG A 259 -2.53 -7.72 4.55
N LYS A 260 -1.93 -8.83 4.12
CA LYS A 260 -2.42 -10.19 4.38
C LYS A 260 -2.57 -10.44 5.89
N GLU A 261 -1.55 -10.16 6.68
CA GLU A 261 -1.58 -10.35 8.13
C GLU A 261 -2.53 -9.37 8.82
N LEU A 262 -2.64 -8.14 8.31
CA LEU A 262 -3.61 -7.17 8.80
C LEU A 262 -5.06 -7.65 8.56
N VAL A 263 -5.38 -8.07 7.33
CA VAL A 263 -6.68 -8.65 6.97
C VAL A 263 -6.97 -9.86 7.86
N GLN A 264 -6.01 -10.78 7.97
CA GLN A 264 -6.19 -11.99 8.75
C GLN A 264 -6.44 -11.69 10.23
N ARG A 265 -5.75 -10.70 10.79
CA ARG A 265 -5.96 -10.27 12.18
C ARG A 265 -7.36 -9.70 12.38
N GLU A 266 -7.80 -8.79 11.51
CA GLU A 266 -9.14 -8.20 11.64
C GLU A 266 -10.22 -9.28 11.44
N VAL A 267 -10.07 -10.16 10.44
CA VAL A 267 -10.95 -11.32 10.24
C VAL A 267 -11.00 -12.21 11.48
N ASN A 268 -9.86 -12.47 12.14
CA ASN A 268 -9.83 -13.29 13.35
C ASN A 268 -10.53 -12.62 14.53
N LYS A 269 -10.33 -11.31 14.73
CA LYS A 269 -11.08 -10.56 15.75
C LYS A 269 -12.58 -10.70 15.53
N PHE A 270 -13.04 -10.59 14.28
CA PHE A 270 -14.46 -10.73 13.95
C PHE A 270 -14.99 -12.15 14.12
N LYS A 271 -14.17 -13.18 13.83
CA LYS A 271 -14.53 -14.58 14.10
C LYS A 271 -14.69 -14.89 15.59
N GLU A 272 -14.04 -14.13 16.46
CA GLU A 272 -14.18 -14.27 17.91
C GLU A 272 -15.40 -13.52 18.46
N LEU A 273 -16.00 -12.60 17.69
CA LEU A 273 -17.20 -11.89 18.10
C LEU A 273 -18.43 -12.79 17.96
N THR A 274 -19.04 -13.09 19.10
CA THR A 274 -20.37 -13.69 19.18
C THR A 274 -21.40 -12.69 19.72
N LEU A 275 -22.68 -12.98 19.50
CA LEU A 275 -23.79 -12.24 20.10
C LEU A 275 -23.63 -12.05 21.61
N GLU A 276 -23.14 -13.06 22.34
CA GLU A 276 -22.92 -12.96 23.78
C GLU A 276 -21.74 -12.06 24.13
N THR A 277 -20.63 -12.14 23.39
CA THR A 277 -19.46 -11.29 23.63
C THR A 277 -19.75 -9.80 23.39
N LEU A 278 -20.79 -9.51 22.59
CA LEU A 278 -21.23 -8.16 22.28
C LEU A 278 -22.37 -7.69 23.18
N LEU A 279 -23.41 -8.50 23.40
CA LEU A 279 -24.65 -8.07 24.07
C LEU A 279 -24.72 -8.40 25.57
N VAL A 280 -23.82 -9.26 26.09
CA VAL A 280 -23.74 -9.54 27.53
C VAL A 280 -22.68 -8.63 28.15
N TYR A 281 -23.06 -7.90 29.20
CA TYR A 281 -22.16 -7.00 29.94
C TYR A 281 -22.38 -7.15 31.45
N GLU A 282 -21.33 -7.56 32.16
CA GLU A 282 -21.40 -7.87 33.60
C GLU A 282 -22.55 -8.85 33.93
N SER A 283 -23.55 -8.39 34.69
CA SER A 283 -24.75 -9.18 35.04
C SER A 283 -25.90 -9.03 34.04
N GLN A 284 -25.79 -8.10 33.09
CA GLN A 284 -26.79 -7.78 32.09
C GLN A 284 -26.69 -8.75 30.91
N SER A 285 -27.58 -9.74 30.86
CA SER A 285 -27.59 -10.82 29.86
C SER A 285 -28.93 -10.96 29.12
N TYR A 286 -29.71 -9.88 29.08
CA TYR A 286 -31.02 -9.84 28.43
C TYR A 286 -31.22 -8.58 27.59
N LEU A 287 -32.08 -8.69 26.58
CA LEU A 287 -32.63 -7.61 25.79
C LEU A 287 -34.09 -7.35 26.19
N LEU A 288 -34.62 -6.18 25.83
CA LEU A 288 -35.97 -5.74 26.16
C LEU A 288 -36.87 -5.81 24.93
N LYS A 289 -38.01 -6.49 25.05
CA LYS A 289 -39.11 -6.41 24.09
C LYS A 289 -40.29 -5.71 24.78
N GLY A 290 -40.35 -4.39 24.67
CA GLY A 290 -41.21 -3.59 25.55
C GLY A 290 -40.79 -3.78 27.02
N ASN A 291 -41.68 -4.31 27.86
CA ASN A 291 -41.38 -4.57 29.27
C ASN A 291 -40.89 -6.01 29.55
N THR A 292 -40.81 -6.86 28.53
CA THR A 292 -40.39 -8.26 28.68
C THR A 292 -38.89 -8.41 28.48
N LYS A 293 -38.23 -9.11 29.41
CA LYS A 293 -36.80 -9.46 29.32
C LYS A 293 -36.63 -10.74 28.51
N ILE A 294 -35.83 -10.68 27.46
CA ILE A 294 -35.47 -11.80 26.59
C ILE A 294 -33.99 -12.12 26.80
N PRO A 295 -33.61 -13.30 27.32
CA PRO A 295 -32.21 -13.69 27.45
C PRO A 295 -31.48 -13.64 26.10
N VAL A 296 -30.23 -13.16 26.08
CA VAL A 296 -29.39 -13.15 24.86
C VAL A 296 -29.17 -14.57 24.32
N ALA A 297 -29.13 -15.57 25.21
CA ALA A 297 -29.01 -16.98 24.84
C ALA A 297 -30.16 -17.48 23.94
N ASP A 298 -31.35 -16.88 24.02
CA ASP A 298 -32.52 -17.25 23.20
C ASP A 298 -32.39 -16.80 21.73
N LEU A 299 -31.34 -16.03 21.42
CA LEU A 299 -31.00 -15.62 20.06
C LEU A 299 -30.16 -16.67 19.32
N ARG A 300 -29.60 -17.67 20.02
CA ARG A 300 -28.85 -18.75 19.38
C ARG A 300 -29.70 -19.49 18.36
N GLY A 301 -29.12 -19.80 17.20
CA GLY A 301 -29.82 -20.49 16.13
C GLY A 301 -30.76 -19.60 15.30
N LYS A 302 -30.78 -18.28 15.55
CA LYS A 302 -31.53 -17.29 14.75
C LYS A 302 -30.54 -16.40 14.01
N ASN A 303 -30.92 -15.92 12.83
CA ASN A 303 -30.19 -14.82 12.21
C ASN A 303 -30.54 -13.54 12.98
N VAL A 304 -29.54 -12.72 13.31
CA VAL A 304 -29.75 -11.51 14.11
C VAL A 304 -29.23 -10.30 13.36
N LEU A 305 -30.08 -9.29 13.18
CA LEU A 305 -29.66 -7.98 12.69
C LEU A 305 -29.48 -7.04 13.86
N LEU A 306 -28.24 -6.62 14.09
CA LEU A 306 -27.86 -5.66 15.11
C LEU A 306 -27.78 -4.27 14.49
N TRP A 307 -28.68 -3.41 14.92
CA TRP A 307 -28.66 -1.98 14.61
C TRP A 307 -27.95 -1.21 15.70
N MET A 308 -26.96 -0.41 15.35
CA MET A 308 -26.37 0.58 16.24
C MET A 308 -26.75 1.96 15.75
N SER A 309 -27.36 2.75 16.63
CA SER A 309 -27.77 4.12 16.29
C SER A 309 -27.10 5.17 17.16
N SER A 310 -26.66 6.24 16.52
CA SER A 310 -26.18 7.47 17.16
C SER A 310 -27.29 8.52 17.34
N LEU A 311 -28.47 8.32 16.75
CA LEU A 311 -29.55 9.31 16.66
C LEU A 311 -30.93 8.74 17.06
N SER A 312 -31.44 9.27 18.18
CA SER A 312 -32.87 9.46 18.54
C SER A 312 -33.85 8.26 18.52
N PRO A 313 -34.73 8.14 19.53
CA PRO A 313 -35.69 7.02 19.71
C PRO A 313 -36.78 6.85 18.62
N LYS A 314 -36.78 7.62 17.53
CA LYS A 314 -37.86 7.58 16.51
C LYS A 314 -37.97 6.25 15.75
N LEU A 315 -36.90 5.45 15.68
CA LEU A 315 -36.93 4.11 15.07
C LEU A 315 -37.45 3.03 16.03
N SER A 316 -37.41 3.27 17.35
CA SER A 316 -37.92 2.32 18.36
C SER A 316 -39.44 2.16 18.29
N GLU A 317 -40.17 3.16 17.80
CA GLU A 317 -41.63 3.16 17.69
C GLU A 317 -42.17 2.34 16.51
N VAL A 318 -41.34 2.02 15.51
CA VAL A 318 -41.82 1.53 14.20
C VAL A 318 -41.72 0.00 14.06
N MET A 319 -40.95 -0.70 14.91
CA MET A 319 -40.60 -2.11 14.73
C MET A 319 -40.49 -2.88 16.07
N PRO A 320 -40.66 -4.23 16.07
CA PRO A 320 -40.60 -5.06 17.28
C PRO A 320 -39.15 -5.37 17.71
N TRP A 321 -38.34 -4.33 17.91
CA TRP A 321 -36.94 -4.48 18.29
C TRP A 321 -36.77 -5.15 19.65
N LEU A 322 -35.72 -5.93 19.78
CA LEU A 322 -35.11 -6.26 21.06
C LEU A 322 -34.10 -5.15 21.39
N VAL A 323 -34.40 -4.36 22.40
CA VAL A 323 -33.56 -3.22 22.79
C VAL A 323 -32.53 -3.69 23.80
N CYS A 324 -31.26 -3.50 23.48
CA CYS A 324 -30.19 -3.63 24.47
C CYS A 324 -30.30 -2.45 25.44
N PRO A 325 -30.52 -2.68 26.75
CA PRO A 325 -30.62 -1.57 27.69
C PRO A 325 -29.35 -0.74 27.67
N PHE A 326 -29.52 0.58 27.65
CA PHE A 326 -28.42 1.51 27.51
C PHE A 326 -27.52 1.50 28.74
N ILE A 327 -26.27 1.09 28.53
CA ILE A 327 -25.17 1.22 29.49
C ILE A 327 -24.03 1.88 28.71
N ALA A 328 -23.58 3.05 29.17
CA ALA A 328 -22.60 3.87 28.43
C ALA A 328 -21.29 3.10 28.16
N ASP A 329 -20.74 2.45 29.19
CA ASP A 329 -19.50 1.67 29.07
C ASP A 329 -19.66 0.44 28.16
N HIS A 330 -20.82 -0.21 28.21
CA HIS A 330 -21.16 -1.35 27.35
C HIS A 330 -21.25 -0.91 25.89
N SER A 331 -21.93 0.20 25.63
CA SER A 331 -22.13 0.76 24.29
C SER A 331 -20.79 1.17 23.67
N ALA A 332 -19.94 1.85 24.45
CA ALA A 332 -18.56 2.18 24.04
C ALA A 332 -17.70 0.92 23.81
N SER A 333 -17.91 -0.15 24.61
CA SER A 333 -17.23 -1.43 24.41
C SER A 333 -17.65 -2.12 23.10
N ILE A 334 -18.95 -2.11 22.77
CA ILE A 334 -19.48 -2.66 21.52
C ILE A 334 -18.92 -1.89 20.33
N GLU A 335 -18.98 -0.54 20.37
CA GLU A 335 -18.46 0.31 19.31
C GLU A 335 -16.97 0.04 19.08
N LYS A 336 -16.17 -0.04 20.15
CA LYS A 336 -14.74 -0.35 20.05
C LYS A 336 -14.45 -1.75 19.50
N LYS A 337 -15.31 -2.74 19.78
CA LYS A 337 -15.16 -4.12 19.28
C LYS A 337 -15.50 -4.22 17.79
N LEU A 338 -16.51 -3.49 17.33
CA LEU A 338 -16.97 -3.52 15.94
C LEU A 338 -16.21 -2.52 15.05
N PHE A 339 -15.78 -1.38 15.61
CA PHE A 339 -15.08 -0.30 14.91
C PHE A 339 -13.85 0.18 15.70
N PRO A 340 -12.81 -0.66 15.85
CA PRO A 340 -11.66 -0.38 16.70
C PRO A 340 -10.85 0.87 16.31
N ASP A 341 -10.95 1.32 15.05
CA ASP A 341 -10.23 2.48 14.52
C ASP A 341 -11.07 3.78 14.51
N GLY A 342 -12.20 3.82 15.23
CA GLY A 342 -12.98 5.05 15.47
C GLY A 342 -14.16 5.30 14.52
N GLY A 343 -14.77 4.23 14.01
CA GLY A 343 -15.67 4.23 12.86
C GLY A 343 -17.17 4.40 13.11
N MET A 344 -17.60 5.28 14.01
CA MET A 344 -18.99 5.78 14.01
C MET A 344 -18.95 7.31 13.83
N HIS A 345 -18.74 7.77 12.59
CA HIS A 345 -18.74 9.20 12.23
C HIS A 345 -20.16 9.81 12.22
N GLY A 346 -21.00 9.46 13.20
CA GLY A 346 -22.39 9.94 13.30
C GLY A 346 -23.38 9.25 12.36
N TYR A 347 -23.07 8.03 11.89
CA TYR A 347 -23.97 7.20 11.09
C TYR A 347 -24.56 6.06 11.93
N ASP A 348 -25.68 5.51 11.48
CA ASP A 348 -26.19 4.24 11.98
C ASP A 348 -25.46 3.09 11.26
N ALA A 349 -25.23 1.96 11.92
CA ALA A 349 -24.66 0.77 11.28
C ALA A 349 -25.53 -0.46 11.50
N LEU A 350 -25.61 -1.31 10.48
CA LEU A 350 -26.36 -2.55 10.51
C LEU A 350 -25.40 -3.74 10.34
N VAL A 351 -25.29 -4.54 11.38
CA VAL A 351 -24.42 -5.72 11.43
C VAL A 351 -25.29 -6.98 11.43
N GLU A 352 -25.05 -7.89 10.50
CA GLU A 352 -25.75 -9.17 10.43
C GLU A 352 -24.96 -10.26 11.17
N PHE A 353 -25.68 -11.09 11.93
CA PHE A 353 -25.18 -12.30 12.55
C PHE A 353 -25.91 -13.52 11.99
N GLY A 354 -25.16 -14.57 11.69
CA GLY A 354 -25.69 -15.85 11.25
C GLY A 354 -26.29 -16.66 12.40
N THR A 355 -26.92 -17.79 12.07
CA THR A 355 -27.49 -18.71 13.07
C THR A 355 -26.47 -19.30 14.05
N ASP A 356 -25.19 -19.29 13.68
CA ASP A 356 -24.06 -19.69 14.52
C ASP A 356 -23.63 -18.58 15.51
N GLY A 357 -24.25 -17.40 15.43
CA GLY A 357 -23.96 -16.25 16.28
C GLY A 357 -22.72 -15.47 15.88
N LEU A 358 -22.12 -15.76 14.72
CA LEU A 358 -20.96 -15.06 14.17
C LEU A 358 -21.39 -13.92 13.24
N VAL A 359 -20.55 -12.89 13.11
CA VAL A 359 -20.78 -11.78 12.19
C VAL A 359 -20.71 -12.26 10.74
N CYS A 360 -21.75 -11.97 9.96
CA CYS A 360 -21.85 -12.27 8.53
C CYS A 360 -21.62 -11.05 7.63
N SER A 361 -22.06 -9.85 8.05
CA SER A 361 -21.94 -8.62 7.26
C SER A 361 -21.89 -7.36 8.15
N PHE A 362 -21.15 -6.34 7.71
CA PHE A 362 -21.06 -5.01 8.33
C PHE A 362 -21.78 -3.90 7.54
N THR A 363 -22.22 -4.22 6.31
CA THR A 363 -22.87 -3.31 5.36
C THR A 363 -24.24 -3.86 4.95
N ALA A 364 -24.94 -4.51 5.88
CA ALA A 364 -26.27 -5.04 5.61
C ALA A 364 -27.25 -3.94 5.18
N ASP A 365 -26.96 -2.68 5.52
CA ASP A 365 -27.67 -1.52 4.98
C ASP A 365 -27.47 -1.35 3.47
N GLU A 366 -26.26 -1.50 2.93
CA GLU A 366 -25.99 -1.43 1.48
C GLU A 366 -26.64 -2.59 0.71
N GLU A 367 -26.61 -3.81 1.25
CA GLU A 367 -27.31 -4.94 0.63
C GLU A 367 -28.83 -4.75 0.61
N LEU A 368 -29.39 -4.04 1.61
CA LEU A 368 -30.80 -3.65 1.62
C LEU A 368 -31.12 -2.54 0.60
N LEU A 369 -30.15 -1.68 0.25
CA LEU A 369 -30.28 -0.66 -0.80
C LEU A 369 -30.37 -1.29 -2.21
N ASP A 370 -29.61 -2.37 -2.46
CA ASP A 370 -29.57 -3.06 -3.76
C ASP A 370 -30.83 -3.89 -4.06
N ILE A 371 -31.68 -4.17 -3.06
CA ILE A 371 -32.87 -5.03 -3.19
C ILE A 371 -34.11 -4.30 -3.77
N GLY A 372 -34.02 -3.03 -4.21
CA GLY A 372 -35.04 -2.51 -5.12
C GLY A 372 -35.09 -1.00 -5.33
N VAL A 373 -34.74 -0.58 -6.54
CA VAL A 373 -35.23 0.67 -7.13
C VAL A 373 -36.70 0.43 -7.53
N ASP A 374 -37.62 1.29 -7.11
CA ASP A 374 -39.01 1.16 -7.54
C ASP A 374 -39.21 1.61 -9.01
N GLU A 375 -40.37 1.29 -9.60
CA GLU A 375 -40.71 1.60 -11.00
C GLU A 375 -40.67 3.11 -11.34
N SER A 376 -40.56 3.98 -10.33
CA SER A 376 -40.46 5.44 -10.49
C SER A 376 -39.01 5.96 -10.55
N GLY A 377 -38.01 5.07 -10.47
CA GLY A 377 -36.60 5.43 -10.50
C GLY A 377 -36.12 6.15 -9.23
N LYS A 378 -36.92 6.14 -8.15
CA LYS A 378 -36.50 6.63 -6.83
C LYS A 378 -35.99 5.47 -5.99
N ILE A 379 -34.83 5.69 -5.38
CA ILE A 379 -34.30 4.83 -4.33
C ILE A 379 -35.25 5.00 -3.12
N PRO A 380 -35.97 3.94 -2.68
CA PRO A 380 -36.95 4.07 -1.60
C PRO A 380 -36.31 4.27 -0.22
N PHE A 381 -34.99 4.18 -0.15
CA PHE A 381 -34.17 4.34 1.04
C PHE A 381 -33.47 5.70 1.04
N GLY A 382 -33.71 6.51 2.06
CA GLY A 382 -32.79 7.59 2.41
C GLY A 382 -31.62 7.00 3.20
N ARG A 383 -30.45 7.64 3.18
CA ARG A 383 -29.23 7.28 3.95
C ARG A 383 -29.41 7.12 5.48
N SER A 384 -30.63 7.25 5.99
CA SER A 384 -30.94 7.34 7.41
C SER A 384 -32.27 6.72 7.84
N ASN A 385 -32.98 5.94 6.99
CA ASN A 385 -34.25 5.32 7.40
C ASN A 385 -34.57 4.00 6.69
N LEU A 386 -34.55 2.89 7.44
CA LEU A 386 -35.12 1.60 7.03
C LEU A 386 -36.64 1.56 7.32
N ARG A 387 -37.48 1.44 6.27
CA ARG A 387 -38.95 1.38 6.39
C ARG A 387 -39.48 -0.05 6.59
N ARG A 388 -40.54 -0.19 7.40
CA ARG A 388 -41.26 -1.44 7.77
C ARG A 388 -41.70 -2.33 6.60
N SER A 389 -41.84 -1.79 5.39
CA SER A 389 -42.22 -2.53 4.17
C SER A 389 -41.08 -3.31 3.54
N ALA A 390 -39.83 -2.86 3.68
CA ALA A 390 -38.66 -3.53 3.10
C ALA A 390 -38.30 -4.82 3.87
N ILE A 391 -38.49 -4.80 5.19
CA ILE A 391 -38.18 -5.94 6.06
C ILE A 391 -39.18 -7.10 5.89
N LYS A 392 -40.43 -6.81 5.48
CA LYS A 392 -41.42 -7.85 5.16
C LYS A 392 -41.02 -8.69 3.93
N ASN A 393 -40.10 -8.20 3.10
CA ASN A 393 -39.63 -8.88 1.89
C ASN A 393 -38.34 -9.71 2.12
N LEU A 394 -37.69 -9.64 3.29
CA LEU A 394 -36.47 -10.40 3.66
C LEU A 394 -36.72 -11.90 3.98
N HIS A 395 -37.77 -12.47 3.39
CA HIS A 395 -38.17 -13.87 3.38
C HIS A 395 -38.96 -14.46 4.59
N PRO A 396 -39.94 -15.38 4.34
CA PRO A 396 -40.85 -15.93 5.35
C PRO A 396 -40.41 -17.21 6.09
N TRP A 397 -39.21 -17.76 5.83
CA TRP A 397 -38.86 -19.13 6.23
C TRP A 397 -37.66 -19.27 7.18
N ILE A 398 -37.12 -18.18 7.71
CA ILE A 398 -36.05 -18.21 8.72
C ILE A 398 -36.39 -17.20 9.84
N PRO A 399 -36.34 -17.57 11.13
CA PRO A 399 -36.59 -16.63 12.22
C PRO A 399 -35.42 -15.64 12.32
N ILE A 400 -35.64 -14.41 11.85
CA ILE A 400 -34.72 -13.27 12.01
C ILE A 400 -35.11 -12.50 13.29
N ALA A 401 -34.15 -12.28 14.19
CA ALA A 401 -34.30 -11.40 15.35
C ALA A 401 -33.68 -10.03 15.07
N PHE A 402 -34.35 -8.97 15.49
CA PHE A 402 -33.90 -7.60 15.29
C PHE A 402 -33.48 -7.00 16.63
N CYS A 403 -32.22 -6.60 16.77
CA CYS A 403 -31.68 -6.02 18.01
C CYS A 403 -31.22 -4.56 17.78
N VAL A 404 -31.45 -3.68 18.75
CA VAL A 404 -30.98 -2.28 18.73
C VAL A 404 -30.09 -2.02 19.93
N VAL A 405 -28.93 -1.43 19.71
CA VAL A 405 -28.08 -0.84 20.74
C VAL A 405 -28.10 0.68 20.54
N GLU A 406 -28.55 1.41 21.57
CA GLU A 406 -28.53 2.87 21.55
C GLU A 406 -27.16 3.37 22.01
N CYS A 407 -26.52 4.26 21.25
CA CYS A 407 -25.27 4.93 21.66
C CYS A 407 -25.55 6.42 21.88
N HIS A 408 -25.51 6.90 23.13
CA HIS A 408 -25.66 8.33 23.43
C HIS A 408 -24.30 9.03 23.47
N PHE A 409 -24.09 9.99 22.56
CA PHE A 409 -22.89 10.84 22.55
C PHE A 409 -23.04 12.06 23.47
N LEU A 410 -22.14 12.23 24.43
CA LEU A 410 -21.86 13.53 25.04
C LEU A 410 -20.94 14.31 24.08
N LEU A 411 -21.55 15.09 23.17
CA LEU A 411 -20.84 16.08 22.36
C LEU A 411 -20.30 17.20 23.25
N LEU A 412 -19.08 17.04 23.78
CA LEU A 412 -18.28 18.16 24.26
C LEU A 412 -17.78 18.95 23.05
N ASN A 413 -18.61 19.91 22.65
CA ASN A 413 -18.37 20.89 21.61
C ASN A 413 -17.05 21.66 21.89
N ARG A 414 -16.03 21.47 21.05
CA ARG A 414 -14.93 22.43 20.90
C ARG A 414 -14.87 22.91 19.44
N SER A 415 -15.57 24.01 19.24
CA SER A 415 -15.47 25.04 18.21
C SER A 415 -14.12 25.20 17.47
N TYR A 416 -14.25 25.21 16.13
CA TYR A 416 -13.53 25.96 15.07
C TYR A 416 -12.02 25.80 14.83
N GLY A 417 -11.70 25.50 13.55
CA GLY A 417 -10.41 25.79 12.94
C GLY A 417 -10.24 25.19 11.53
N GLN A 418 -10.81 25.81 10.49
CA GLN A 418 -10.46 25.55 9.10
C GLN A 418 -8.95 25.80 8.87
N PHE A 419 -8.25 24.86 8.24
CA PHE A 419 -7.25 25.19 7.22
C PHE A 419 -7.21 24.13 6.13
N LEU A 420 -7.19 24.64 4.90
CA LEU A 420 -7.26 24.00 3.61
C LEU A 420 -5.87 23.44 3.24
N ILE A 421 -5.74 22.12 3.02
CA ILE A 421 -4.72 21.54 2.13
C ILE A 421 -5.38 20.41 1.31
N LEU A 422 -6.06 20.83 0.24
CA LEU A 422 -6.56 19.94 -0.81
C LEU A 422 -5.37 19.46 -1.66
N GLY A 423 -4.99 18.19 -1.56
CA GLY A 423 -3.99 17.62 -2.48
C GLY A 423 -3.60 16.16 -2.22
N THR A 424 -3.48 15.75 -0.96
CA THR A 424 -3.00 14.40 -0.57
C THR A 424 -4.11 13.45 -0.15
N GLU A 425 -5.26 13.97 0.28
CA GLU A 425 -6.41 13.17 0.73
C GLU A 425 -7.07 12.36 -0.39
N LEU A 426 -6.99 12.78 -1.65
CA LEU A 426 -7.64 12.07 -2.76
C LEU A 426 -6.94 10.76 -3.14
N VAL A 427 -5.63 10.62 -2.85
CA VAL A 427 -4.87 9.39 -3.09
C VAL A 427 -5.04 8.43 -1.90
N ALA A 428 -4.98 8.94 -0.67
CA ALA A 428 -5.30 8.17 0.53
C ALA A 428 -6.76 7.67 0.52
N TYR A 429 -7.72 8.50 0.11
CA TYR A 429 -9.13 8.11 -0.02
C TYR A 429 -9.34 7.08 -1.13
N ARG A 430 -8.60 7.16 -2.25
CA ARG A 430 -8.67 6.15 -3.32
C ARG A 430 -7.99 4.84 -2.94
N VAL A 431 -6.89 4.86 -2.17
CA VAL A 431 -6.21 3.65 -1.70
C VAL A 431 -6.96 3.02 -0.52
N VAL A 432 -7.51 3.81 0.41
CA VAL A 432 -8.43 3.32 1.43
C VAL A 432 -9.68 2.77 0.77
N GLN A 433 -10.32 3.46 -0.19
CA GLN A 433 -11.44 2.88 -0.94
C GLN A 433 -11.04 1.63 -1.74
N ARG A 434 -9.83 1.55 -2.29
CA ARG A 434 -9.40 0.36 -3.06
C ARG A 434 -9.00 -0.81 -2.17
N LEU A 435 -8.41 -0.55 -1.00
CA LEU A 435 -8.14 -1.54 0.04
C LEU A 435 -9.43 -1.98 0.73
N GLN A 436 -10.37 -1.05 0.94
CA GLN A 436 -11.71 -1.31 1.44
C GLN A 436 -12.50 -2.12 0.41
N LEU A 437 -12.50 -1.75 -0.88
CA LEU A 437 -13.09 -2.53 -1.98
C LEU A 437 -12.42 -3.90 -2.15
N GLU A 438 -11.10 -4.01 -1.97
CA GLU A 438 -10.41 -5.31 -2.01
C GLU A 438 -10.73 -6.17 -0.77
N LEU A 439 -10.84 -5.56 0.42
CA LEU A 439 -11.30 -6.21 1.66
C LEU A 439 -12.77 -6.63 1.57
N GLU A 440 -13.63 -5.78 0.98
CA GLU A 440 -15.04 -6.02 0.69
C GLU A 440 -15.18 -7.12 -0.37
N MET A 441 -14.40 -7.09 -1.45
CA MET A 441 -14.37 -8.18 -2.44
C MET A 441 -13.85 -9.48 -1.85
N ILE A 442 -12.86 -9.44 -0.94
CA ILE A 442 -12.38 -10.63 -0.24
C ILE A 442 -13.46 -11.17 0.70
N GLY A 443 -14.20 -10.30 1.41
CA GLY A 443 -15.38 -10.69 2.20
C GLY A 443 -16.47 -11.33 1.34
N ILE A 444 -16.79 -10.74 0.19
CA ILE A 444 -17.76 -11.27 -0.79
C ILE A 444 -17.27 -12.60 -1.39
N LEU A 445 -15.98 -12.74 -1.69
CA LEU A 445 -15.38 -13.97 -2.22
C LEU A 445 -15.36 -15.08 -1.18
N ILE A 446 -15.09 -14.77 0.10
CA ILE A 446 -15.17 -15.74 1.21
C ILE A 446 -16.62 -16.21 1.39
N SER A 447 -17.58 -15.29 1.41
CA SER A 447 -19.02 -15.61 1.48
C SER A 447 -19.49 -16.46 0.29
N ARG A 448 -19.05 -16.15 -0.93
CA ARG A 448 -19.35 -16.95 -2.14
C ARG A 448 -18.67 -18.32 -2.14
N MET A 449 -17.42 -18.42 -1.69
CA MET A 449 -16.70 -19.70 -1.61
C MET A 449 -17.31 -20.66 -0.58
N GLU A 450 -17.80 -20.15 0.56
CA GLU A 450 -18.51 -20.96 1.55
C GLU A 450 -19.91 -21.40 1.08
N ASN A 451 -20.60 -20.55 0.32
CA ASN A 451 -21.87 -20.93 -0.32
C ASN A 451 -21.68 -21.98 -1.42
N TRP A 452 -20.60 -21.91 -2.22
CA TRP A 452 -20.28 -22.93 -3.21
C TRP A 452 -19.93 -24.29 -2.56
N LYS A 453 -19.24 -24.30 -1.41
CA LYS A 453 -19.03 -25.53 -0.63
C LYS A 453 -20.33 -26.14 -0.11
N ARG A 454 -21.32 -25.33 0.28
CA ARG A 454 -22.63 -25.84 0.73
C ARG A 454 -23.50 -26.37 -0.41
N VAL A 455 -23.36 -25.83 -1.62
CA VAL A 455 -24.10 -26.29 -2.82
C VAL A 455 -23.48 -27.56 -3.43
N LEU A 456 -22.18 -27.79 -3.26
CA LEU A 456 -21.49 -29.01 -3.73
C LEU A 456 -21.58 -30.20 -2.76
N ILE A 457 -22.05 -29.99 -1.52
CA ILE A 457 -22.19 -31.02 -0.47
C ILE A 457 -23.68 -31.43 -0.26
N LYS A 458 -24.61 -30.84 -1.02
CA LYS A 458 -25.98 -31.32 -1.20
C LYS A 458 -26.13 -31.88 -2.60
#